data_AF-A0A352AQ33-F1
#
_entry.id   AF-A0A352AQ33-F1
#
_cell.length_a   1.000
_cell.length_b   1.000
_cell.length_c   1.000
_cell.angle_alpha   90.00
_cell.angle_beta   90.00
_cell.angle_gamma   90.00
#
_symmetry.space_group_name_H-M   'P 1'
#
loop_
_entity.id
_entity.type
_entity.pdbx_description
1 polymer ?
#
loop_
_entity_poly.entity_id
_entity_poly.type
_entity_poly.pdbx_seq_one_letter_code
_entity_poly.pdbx_strand_id
1 'polypeptide(L)'
;MEALSALEQEQKYRRRLENEINLQISQLRRDVTSTHARNLLALLEQSKTENKELIKDVEMRIFEAIHQIASKVQMIELTAETIRQHRVMPLFDQDHTDNLLLYCILHHAYCHPTESKAFLSSNSREFRQVEVQDALRNAGVTNYFTRTQDFLAWLQSQPSS
;
A
#
# COMPACT_ATOMS: atom_id res chain seq x y z
N MET A 1 -0.10 -0.47 2.04
CA MET A 1 -0.75 -1.38 1.06
C MET A 1 -2.08 -0.85 0.55
N GLU A 2 -2.98 -0.37 1.41
CA GLU A 2 -4.31 0.13 0.99
C GLU A 2 -4.26 1.22 -0.10
N ALA A 3 -3.38 2.22 0.04
CA ALA A 3 -3.25 3.30 -0.95
C ALA A 3 -2.77 2.81 -2.34
N LEU A 4 -1.86 1.82 -2.38
CA LEU A 4 -1.39 1.23 -3.64
C LEU A 4 -2.46 0.36 -4.28
N SER A 5 -3.20 -0.42 -3.49
CA SER A 5 -4.33 -1.21 -4.00
C SER A 5 -5.46 -0.30 -4.53
N ALA A 6 -5.72 0.82 -3.85
CA ALA A 6 -6.65 1.84 -4.32
C ALA A 6 -6.19 2.47 -5.65
N LEU A 7 -4.90 2.78 -5.80
CA LEU A 7 -4.32 3.25 -7.06
C LEU A 7 -4.51 2.23 -8.20
N GLU A 8 -4.19 0.97 -7.96
CA GLU A 8 -4.37 -0.09 -8.97
C GLU A 8 -5.84 -0.19 -9.41
N GLN A 9 -6.77 -0.07 -8.47
CA GLN A 9 -8.19 -0.10 -8.77
C GLN A 9 -8.63 1.13 -9.56
N GLU A 10 -8.14 2.32 -9.20
CA GLU A 10 -8.40 3.55 -9.93
C GLU A 10 -7.84 3.47 -11.35
N GLN A 11 -6.61 3.00 -11.54
CA GLN A 11 -6.03 2.76 -12.86
C GLN A 11 -6.89 1.80 -13.70
N LYS A 12 -7.37 0.70 -13.11
CA LYS A 12 -8.27 -0.25 -13.80
C LYS A 12 -9.57 0.42 -14.22
N TYR A 13 -10.19 1.19 -13.33
CA TYR A 13 -11.42 1.93 -13.63
C TYR A 13 -11.20 2.94 -14.76
N ARG A 14 -10.14 3.73 -14.69
CA ARG A 14 -9.82 4.77 -15.68
C ARG A 14 -9.50 4.20 -17.06
N ARG A 15 -8.82 3.04 -17.13
CA ARG A 15 -8.59 2.33 -18.40
C ARG A 15 -9.89 1.81 -19.02
N ARG A 16 -10.83 1.32 -18.21
CA ARG A 16 -12.16 0.90 -18.70
C ARG A 16 -12.91 2.10 -19.28
N LEU A 17 -12.93 3.22 -18.56
CA LEU A 17 -13.55 4.46 -19.03
C LEU A 17 -12.91 4.96 -20.33
N GLU A 18 -11.58 4.93 -20.46
CA GLU A 18 -10.90 5.30 -21.71
C GLU A 18 -11.34 4.42 -22.88
N ASN A 19 -11.49 3.11 -22.68
CA ASN A 19 -11.97 2.19 -23.72
C ASN A 19 -13.41 2.51 -24.15
N GLU A 20 -14.29 2.81 -23.20
CA GLU A 20 -15.68 3.22 -23.48
C GLU A 20 -15.73 4.53 -24.26
N ILE A 21 -14.94 5.54 -23.86
CA ILE A 21 -14.82 6.81 -24.56
C ILE A 21 -14.31 6.59 -26.00
N ASN A 22 -13.29 5.76 -26.19
CA ASN A 22 -12.75 5.45 -27.52
C ASN A 22 -13.80 4.80 -28.43
N LEU A 23 -14.61 3.89 -27.89
CA LEU A 23 -15.70 3.26 -28.62
C LEU A 23 -16.73 4.30 -29.08
N GLN A 24 -17.17 5.17 -28.18
CA GLN A 24 -18.15 6.23 -28.48
C GLN A 24 -17.62 7.24 -29.51
N ILE A 25 -16.36 7.68 -29.36
CA ILE A 25 -15.68 8.53 -30.36
C ILE A 25 -15.70 7.88 -31.74
N SER A 26 -15.42 6.57 -31.83
CA SER A 26 -15.39 5.84 -33.10
C SER A 26 -16.76 5.78 -33.79
N GLN A 27 -17.84 5.72 -33.01
CA GLN A 27 -19.21 5.72 -33.52
C GLN A 27 -19.62 7.13 -33.97
N LEU A 28 -19.37 8.15 -33.14
CA LEU A 28 -19.76 9.53 -33.42
C LEU A 28 -19.02 10.13 -34.62
N ARG A 29 -17.76 9.73 -34.87
CA ARG A 29 -17.03 10.14 -36.07
C ARG A 29 -17.70 9.71 -37.39
N ARG A 30 -18.58 8.72 -37.36
CA ARG A 30 -19.35 8.26 -38.53
C ARG A 30 -20.60 9.10 -38.77
N ASP A 31 -21.11 9.78 -37.75
CA ASP A 31 -22.28 10.67 -37.84
C ASP A 31 -21.83 12.12 -38.08
N VAL A 32 -21.66 12.46 -39.35
CA VAL A 32 -21.22 13.80 -39.78
C VAL A 32 -22.37 14.80 -39.92
N THR A 33 -23.62 14.35 -39.87
CA THR A 33 -24.79 15.19 -40.15
C THR A 33 -25.40 15.78 -38.89
N SER A 34 -25.31 15.07 -37.76
CA SER A 34 -25.84 15.54 -36.47
C SER A 34 -24.92 16.57 -35.81
N THR A 35 -25.45 17.77 -35.53
CA THR A 35 -24.76 18.78 -34.72
C THR A 35 -24.54 18.29 -33.28
N HIS A 36 -25.45 17.51 -32.73
CA HIS A 36 -25.28 16.91 -31.41
C HIS A 36 -24.16 15.87 -31.39
N ALA A 37 -24.01 15.08 -32.45
CA ALA A 37 -22.90 14.11 -32.56
C ALA A 37 -21.54 14.82 -32.59
N ARG A 38 -21.42 15.92 -33.34
CA ARG A 38 -20.21 16.77 -33.36
C ARG A 38 -19.89 17.38 -31.99
N ASN A 39 -20.90 17.90 -31.29
CA ASN A 39 -20.70 18.48 -29.95
C ASN A 39 -20.28 17.40 -28.94
N LEU A 40 -20.94 16.24 -28.96
CA LEU A 40 -20.60 15.13 -28.06
C LEU A 40 -19.20 14.57 -28.37
N LEU A 41 -18.82 14.48 -29.65
CA LEU A 41 -17.49 14.07 -30.06
C LEU A 41 -16.41 14.96 -29.44
N ALA A 42 -16.57 16.29 -29.53
CA ALA A 42 -15.62 17.25 -28.96
C ALA A 42 -15.51 17.09 -27.43
N LEU A 43 -16.64 16.93 -26.73
CA LEU A 43 -16.65 16.71 -25.28
C LEU A 43 -15.96 15.41 -24.89
N LEU A 44 -16.17 14.33 -25.64
CA LEU A 44 -15.53 13.03 -25.37
C LEU A 44 -14.02 13.05 -25.67
N GLU A 45 -13.58 13.75 -26.71
CA GLU A 45 -12.15 13.94 -26.99
C GLU A 45 -11.45 14.73 -25.89
N GLN A 46 -12.10 15.79 -25.37
CA GLN A 46 -11.61 16.52 -24.20
C GLN A 46 -11.60 15.62 -22.95
N SER A 47 -12.69 14.90 -22.70
CA SER A 47 -12.82 14.01 -21.53
C SER A 47 -11.77 12.91 -21.52
N LYS A 48 -11.41 12.39 -22.71
CA LYS A 48 -10.30 11.43 -22.87
C LYS A 48 -8.97 12.01 -22.41
N THR A 49 -8.68 13.26 -22.77
CA THR A 49 -7.45 13.95 -22.37
C THR A 49 -7.43 14.16 -20.85
N GLU A 50 -8.51 14.69 -20.29
CA GLU A 50 -8.63 14.91 -18.84
C GLU A 50 -8.52 13.60 -18.05
N ASN A 51 -9.11 12.51 -18.54
CA ASN A 51 -9.00 11.20 -17.90
C ASN A 51 -7.54 10.71 -17.81
N LYS A 52 -6.70 11.01 -18.81
CA LYS A 52 -5.27 10.66 -18.80
C LYS A 52 -4.49 11.53 -17.83
N GLU A 53 -4.75 12.83 -17.82
CA GLU A 53 -4.08 13.75 -16.89
C GLU A 53 -4.45 13.44 -15.45
N LEU A 54 -5.70 13.06 -15.18
CA LEU A 54 -6.13 12.66 -13.84
C LEU A 54 -5.39 11.41 -13.32
N ILE A 55 -5.13 10.40 -14.17
CA ILE A 55 -4.33 9.23 -13.76
C ILE A 55 -2.92 9.67 -13.36
N LYS A 56 -2.29 10.52 -14.17
CA LYS A 56 -0.94 11.03 -13.89
C LYS A 56 -0.89 11.83 -12.61
N ASP A 57 -1.89 12.68 -12.35
CA ASP A 57 -1.99 13.46 -11.12
C ASP A 57 -2.06 12.55 -9.88
N VAL A 58 -2.92 11.53 -9.93
CA VAL A 58 -3.05 10.57 -8.81
C VAL A 58 -1.76 9.79 -8.59
N GLU A 59 -1.10 9.33 -9.66
CA GLU A 59 0.19 8.63 -9.59
C GLU A 59 1.28 9.52 -8.97
N MET A 60 1.38 10.76 -9.42
CA MET A 60 2.34 11.75 -8.92
C MET A 60 2.14 12.01 -7.44
N ARG A 61 0.90 12.25 -6.99
CA ARG A 61 0.60 12.50 -5.58
C ARG A 61 0.93 11.31 -4.68
N ILE A 62 0.73 10.09 -5.16
CA ILE A 62 1.13 8.88 -4.41
C ILE A 62 2.65 8.76 -4.35
N PHE A 63 3.35 9.03 -5.45
CA PHE A 63 4.80 9.02 -5.46
C PHE A 63 5.40 10.06 -4.51
N GLU A 64 4.86 11.28 -4.51
CA GLU A 64 5.24 12.33 -3.56
C GLU A 64 5.00 11.91 -2.11
N ALA A 65 3.85 11.29 -1.82
CA ALA A 65 3.56 10.78 -0.49
C ALA A 65 4.55 9.69 -0.05
N ILE A 66 4.89 8.75 -0.95
CA ILE A 66 5.90 7.72 -0.68
C ILE A 66 7.27 8.36 -0.42
N HIS A 67 7.67 9.36 -1.20
CA HIS A 67 8.94 10.06 -1.00
C HIS A 67 9.00 10.80 0.34
N GLN A 68 7.89 11.42 0.76
CA GLN A 68 7.81 12.07 2.08
C GLN A 68 7.87 11.07 3.25
N ILE A 69 7.34 9.86 3.05
CA ILE A 69 7.46 8.78 4.04
C ILE A 69 8.88 8.23 4.05
N ALA A 70 9.48 8.03 2.87
CA ALA A 70 10.83 7.48 2.71
C ALA A 70 11.89 8.30 3.47
N SER A 71 11.71 9.62 3.57
CA SER A 71 12.63 10.49 4.32
C SER A 71 12.49 10.41 5.85
N LYS A 72 11.45 9.73 6.35
CA LYS A 72 11.12 9.62 7.78
C LYS A 72 11.21 8.19 8.33
N VAL A 73 11.41 7.21 7.46
CA VAL A 73 11.52 5.80 7.86
C VAL A 73 12.97 5.40 8.06
N GLN A 74 13.19 4.55 9.05
CA GLN A 74 14.45 3.83 9.21
C GLN A 74 14.34 2.46 8.55
N MET A 75 15.35 2.09 7.78
CA MET A 75 15.46 0.75 7.24
C MET A 75 15.89 -0.22 8.34
N ILE A 76 15.12 -1.29 8.53
CA ILE A 76 15.55 -2.45 9.31
C ILE A 76 16.38 -3.34 8.38
N GLU A 77 17.66 -3.50 8.68
CA GLU A 77 18.55 -4.30 7.85
C GLU A 77 18.21 -5.80 7.91
N LEU A 78 18.26 -6.43 6.74
CA LEU A 78 18.33 -7.88 6.63
C LEU A 78 19.77 -8.33 6.91
N THR A 79 19.99 -9.02 8.01
CA THR A 79 21.32 -9.50 8.41
C THR A 79 21.51 -10.98 8.08
N ALA A 80 22.76 -11.44 8.05
CA ALA A 80 23.06 -12.86 7.93
C ALA A 80 22.41 -13.69 9.06
N GLU A 81 22.26 -13.09 10.25
CA GLU A 81 21.63 -13.74 11.39
C GLU A 81 20.13 -13.95 11.17
N THR A 82 19.42 -12.93 10.68
CA THR A 82 17.98 -13.05 10.36
C THR A 82 17.72 -14.10 9.28
N ILE A 83 18.61 -14.24 8.30
CA ILE A 83 18.51 -15.28 7.26
C ILE A 83 18.71 -16.68 7.85
N ARG A 84 19.66 -16.84 8.77
CA ARG A 84 19.90 -18.13 9.44
C ARG A 84 18.72 -18.54 10.32
N GLN A 85 18.19 -17.61 11.11
CA GLN A 85 17.05 -17.87 12.01
C GLN A 85 15.78 -18.23 11.25
N HIS A 86 15.47 -17.49 10.17
CA HIS A 86 14.38 -17.81 9.24
C HIS A 86 14.41 -19.28 8.77
N ARG A 87 15.60 -19.80 8.45
CA ARG A 87 15.76 -21.15 7.86
C ARG A 87 15.55 -22.27 8.89
N VAL A 88 15.74 -22.00 10.18
CA VAL A 88 15.71 -23.02 11.24
C VAL A 88 14.33 -23.17 11.85
N MET A 89 13.53 -22.11 11.94
CA MET A 89 12.24 -22.13 12.62
C MET A 89 11.21 -21.20 11.94
N PRO A 90 10.66 -21.56 10.76
CA PRO A 90 9.62 -20.74 10.14
C PRO A 90 8.40 -20.64 11.06
N LEU A 91 7.88 -19.42 11.26
CA LEU A 91 6.67 -19.17 12.06
C LEU A 91 5.42 -19.12 11.16
N PHE A 92 5.59 -18.91 9.86
CA PHE A 92 4.56 -19.05 8.84
C PHE A 92 4.85 -20.27 7.96
N ASP A 93 3.82 -21.06 7.65
CA ASP A 93 3.97 -22.31 6.91
C ASP A 93 4.28 -22.13 5.42
N GLN A 94 3.90 -20.99 4.80
CA GLN A 94 3.92 -20.85 3.34
C GLN A 94 4.43 -19.51 2.79
N ASP A 95 4.53 -18.46 3.61
CA ASP A 95 5.05 -17.17 3.15
C ASP A 95 6.49 -16.93 3.65
N HIS A 96 7.45 -17.20 2.77
CA HIS A 96 8.88 -16.99 3.06
C HIS A 96 9.23 -15.49 3.20
N THR A 97 8.49 -14.60 2.54
CA THR A 97 8.76 -13.16 2.60
C THR A 97 8.29 -12.60 3.93
N ASP A 98 7.05 -12.93 4.32
CA ASP A 98 6.50 -12.49 5.60
C ASP A 98 7.29 -13.07 6.78
N ASN A 99 7.78 -14.32 6.66
CA ASN A 99 8.67 -14.90 7.67
C ASN A 99 9.97 -14.09 7.79
N LEU A 100 10.58 -13.74 6.66
CA LEU A 100 11.82 -12.97 6.66
C LEU A 100 11.61 -11.58 7.29
N LEU A 101 10.49 -10.92 6.96
CA LEU A 101 10.10 -9.64 7.54
C LEU A 101 9.92 -9.75 9.05
N LEU A 102 9.22 -10.79 9.53
CA LEU A 102 9.05 -11.05 10.95
C LEU A 102 10.39 -11.22 11.66
N TYR A 103 11.31 -12.00 11.09
CA TYR A 103 12.64 -12.19 11.67
C TYR A 103 13.47 -10.90 11.70
N CYS A 104 13.39 -10.05 10.69
CA CYS A 104 13.99 -8.72 10.72
C CYS A 104 13.43 -7.85 11.85
N ILE A 105 12.10 -7.85 12.02
CA ILE A 105 11.41 -7.10 13.09
C ILE A 105 11.85 -7.59 14.47
N LEU A 106 11.85 -8.91 14.69
CA LEU A 106 12.25 -9.52 15.95
C LEU A 106 13.71 -9.20 16.27
N HIS A 107 14.60 -9.39 15.31
CA HIS A 107 16.02 -9.09 15.50
C HIS A 107 16.27 -7.62 15.86
N HIS A 108 15.64 -6.70 15.13
CA HIS A 108 15.72 -5.28 15.47
C HIS A 108 15.17 -4.98 16.87
N ALA A 109 14.05 -5.58 17.24
CA ALA A 109 13.46 -5.38 18.56
C ALA A 109 14.38 -5.87 19.69
N TYR A 110 15.04 -7.03 19.51
CA TYR A 110 16.05 -7.53 20.45
C TYR A 110 17.29 -6.65 20.56
N CYS A 111 17.76 -6.07 19.46
CA CYS A 111 18.92 -5.18 19.45
C CYS A 111 18.63 -3.79 20.05
N HIS A 112 17.36 -3.39 20.11
CA HIS A 112 16.93 -2.05 20.53
C HIS A 112 15.91 -2.07 21.69
N PRO A 113 16.17 -2.76 22.82
CA PRO A 113 15.15 -3.06 23.82
C PRO A 113 14.56 -1.84 24.55
N THR A 114 15.23 -0.69 24.50
CA THR A 114 14.79 0.57 25.13
C THR A 114 13.78 1.35 24.30
N GLU A 115 13.64 1.04 23.01
CA GLU A 115 12.72 1.73 22.11
C GLU A 115 11.33 1.10 22.21
N SER A 116 10.31 1.92 22.48
CA SER A 116 8.90 1.52 22.41
C SER A 116 8.52 1.15 20.98
N LYS A 117 8.01 -0.06 20.77
CA LYS A 117 7.65 -0.58 19.45
C LYS A 117 6.19 -0.99 19.39
N ALA A 118 5.59 -0.67 18.25
CA ALA A 118 4.29 -1.18 17.85
C ALA A 118 4.40 -1.79 16.45
N PHE A 119 3.58 -2.80 16.19
CA PHE A 119 3.51 -3.46 14.88
C PHE A 119 2.13 -3.25 14.26
N LEU A 120 2.10 -2.81 13.01
CA LEU A 120 0.89 -2.62 12.22
C LEU A 120 0.98 -3.52 10.98
N SER A 121 0.02 -4.43 10.82
CA SER A 121 -0.08 -5.26 9.61
C SER A 121 -1.54 -5.51 9.23
N SER A 122 -1.83 -5.40 7.93
CA SER A 122 -3.12 -5.81 7.37
C SER A 122 -3.21 -7.32 7.13
N ASN A 123 -2.08 -8.06 7.16
CA ASN A 123 -2.08 -9.52 7.08
C ASN A 123 -2.46 -10.13 8.44
N SER A 124 -3.69 -9.88 8.87
CA SER A 124 -4.16 -10.30 10.18
C SER A 124 -4.29 -11.82 10.31
N ARG A 125 -4.35 -12.56 9.21
CA ARG A 125 -4.53 -14.02 9.25
C ARG A 125 -3.29 -14.72 9.79
N GLU A 126 -2.12 -14.29 9.33
CA GLU A 126 -0.86 -14.92 9.69
C GLU A 126 -0.31 -14.27 10.97
N PHE A 127 -0.30 -12.94 11.03
CA PHE A 127 0.27 -12.24 12.18
C PHE A 127 -0.57 -12.31 13.46
N ARG A 128 -1.84 -12.77 13.43
CA ARG A 128 -2.63 -13.03 14.66
C ARG A 128 -2.41 -14.41 15.28
N GLN A 129 -1.63 -15.28 14.64
CA GLN A 129 -1.28 -16.57 15.21
C GLN A 129 -0.61 -16.37 16.58
N VAL A 130 -0.92 -17.25 17.52
CA VAL A 130 -0.52 -17.10 18.92
C VAL A 130 1.00 -17.10 19.02
N GLU A 131 1.65 -17.98 18.28
CA GLU A 131 3.09 -18.17 18.18
C GLU A 131 3.78 -16.87 17.73
N VAL A 132 3.19 -16.16 16.76
CA VAL A 132 3.73 -14.91 16.19
C VAL A 132 3.52 -13.76 17.17
N GLN A 133 2.35 -13.67 17.80
CA GLN A 133 2.08 -12.66 18.82
C GLN A 133 2.94 -12.85 20.07
N ASP A 134 3.21 -14.09 20.46
CA ASP A 134 4.11 -14.42 21.56
C ASP A 134 5.55 -14.06 21.21
N ALA A 135 6.02 -14.37 20.00
CA ALA A 135 7.34 -13.96 19.53
C ALA A 135 7.50 -12.42 19.55
N LEU A 136 6.52 -11.68 19.03
CA LEU A 136 6.50 -10.21 19.03
C LEU A 136 6.52 -9.64 20.46
N ARG A 137 5.69 -10.17 21.36
CA ARG A 137 5.65 -9.73 22.77
C ARG A 137 6.97 -10.02 23.49
N ASN A 138 7.54 -11.20 23.28
CA ASN A 138 8.83 -11.59 23.88
C ASN A 138 9.97 -10.70 23.39
N ALA A 139 9.88 -10.16 22.18
CA ALA A 139 10.84 -9.20 21.63
C ALA A 139 10.57 -7.74 22.07
N GLY A 140 9.55 -7.47 22.89
CA GLY A 140 9.20 -6.14 23.37
C GLY A 140 8.27 -5.34 22.47
N VAL A 141 7.66 -5.97 21.45
CA VAL A 141 6.63 -5.36 20.61
C VAL A 141 5.26 -5.65 21.23
N THR A 142 4.81 -4.76 22.11
CA THR A 142 3.65 -5.03 22.98
C THR A 142 2.31 -4.66 22.34
N ASN A 143 2.31 -3.79 21.33
CA ASN A 143 1.09 -3.34 20.66
C ASN A 143 1.06 -3.84 19.22
N TYR A 144 0.01 -4.61 18.89
CA TYR A 144 -0.27 -5.07 17.54
C TYR A 144 -1.58 -4.47 17.03
N PHE A 145 -1.52 -3.87 15.84
CA PHE A 145 -2.64 -3.23 15.19
C PHE A 145 -2.92 -3.88 13.83
N THR A 146 -4.20 -4.06 13.52
CA THR A 146 -4.64 -4.49 12.17
C THR A 146 -5.31 -3.37 11.38
N ARG A 147 -5.59 -2.24 12.03
CA ARG A 147 -6.25 -1.08 11.41
C ARG A 147 -5.38 0.14 11.65
N THR A 148 -5.17 0.91 10.58
CA THR A 148 -4.37 2.14 10.63
C THR A 148 -4.96 3.15 11.62
N GLN A 149 -6.29 3.24 11.73
CA GLN A 149 -6.96 4.16 12.67
C GLN A 149 -6.62 3.88 14.12
N ASP A 150 -6.61 2.60 14.52
CA ASP A 150 -6.28 2.19 15.89
C ASP A 150 -4.81 2.49 16.22
N PHE A 151 -3.92 2.24 15.26
CA PHE A 151 -2.50 2.60 15.37
C PHE A 151 -2.31 4.12 15.51
N LEU A 152 -3.00 4.92 14.70
CA LEU A 152 -2.89 6.38 14.75
C LEU A 152 -3.42 6.95 16.08
N ALA A 153 -4.52 6.40 16.59
CA ALA A 153 -5.05 6.79 17.91
C ALA A 153 -4.05 6.49 19.04
N TRP A 154 -3.39 5.33 18.99
CA TRP A 154 -2.32 4.98 19.92
C TRP A 154 -1.07 5.87 19.76
N LEU A 155 -0.68 6.18 18.52
CA LEU A 155 0.47 7.03 18.24
C LEU A 155 0.25 8.46 18.77
N GLN A 156 -0.97 8.99 18.61
CA GLN A 156 -1.37 10.30 19.11
C GLN A 156 -1.50 10.37 20.63
N SER A 157 -1.73 9.24 21.30
CA SER A 157 -1.78 9.18 22.76
C SER A 157 -0.40 9.04 23.41
N GLN A 158 0.66 8.85 22.60
CA GLN A 158 2.03 8.84 23.13
C GLN A 158 2.42 10.25 23.61
N PRO A 159 3.07 10.38 24.78
CA PRO A 159 3.57 11.65 25.25
C PRO A 159 4.56 12.22 24.23
N SER A 160 4.44 13.52 23.93
CA SER A 160 5.35 14.21 23.03
C SER A 160 6.76 14.21 23.64
N SER A 161 7.68 13.49 23.01
CA SER A 161 9.12 13.57 23.31
C SER A 161 9.72 14.87 22.80
#